data_AF-A0A9D7TQG0-F1
#
_entry.id   AF-A0A9D7TQG0-F1
#
_cell.length_a   1.000
_cell.length_b   1.000
_cell.length_c   1.000
_cell.angle_alpha   90.00
_cell.angle_beta   90.00
_cell.angle_gamma   90.00
#
_symmetry.space_group_name_H-M   'P 1'
#
loop_
_entity.id
_entity.type
_entity.pdbx_description
1 polymer ?
#
loop_
_entity_poly.entity_id
_entity_poly.type
_entity_poly.pdbx_seq_one_letter_code
_entity_poly.pdbx_strand_id
1 'polypeptide(L)'
;MIVLFDFCSIHWIFPWLLPFLLGLGIGYLLWAKYKSIAADLENELNGLKIKIQGLEADLAACKNARMEAEGNVSMLRGRMREIEAGFAGGTAAVKISGGGSTDSLKVASATSGGGSADKWFAAIGTDKLQIIEGIGPKMEEVLKENGISSFGALSTTTPKALREILNKYGDKYRIIDPNTWPNQAGMANDRKWNDLIALQKTLDTGRSDTITDGHTDSKLEKWLIKAGIIRRWKQDDLKAVEGIGPKIEILLHNAGIKTWRALAETSVARIQEILDAAGSRYSLAEPGTWPNQSELAADGKWDDLQTYQDALNAGKPK
;
A
#
# COMPACT_ATOMS: atom_id res chain seq x y z
N MET A 1 52.34 53.01 -30.63
CA MET A 1 53.44 52.57 -29.76
C MET A 1 52.95 51.30 -29.04
N ILE A 2 53.20 50.15 -29.66
CA ILE A 2 52.78 48.84 -29.13
C ILE A 2 53.85 48.44 -28.13
N VAL A 3 53.51 48.46 -26.84
CA VAL A 3 54.41 48.00 -25.78
C VAL A 3 54.43 46.47 -25.86
N LEU A 4 55.42 45.92 -26.56
CA LEU A 4 55.72 44.50 -26.53
C LEU A 4 56.28 44.19 -25.13
N PHE A 5 55.46 43.58 -24.29
CA PHE A 5 55.90 43.09 -22.98
C PHE A 5 56.95 42.00 -23.18
N ASP A 6 58.13 42.21 -22.60
CA ASP A 6 59.25 41.26 -22.64
C ASP A 6 58.91 40.03 -21.76
N PHE A 7 58.74 38.88 -22.41
CA PHE A 7 58.37 37.61 -21.76
C PHE A 7 59.47 37.06 -20.84
N CYS A 8 60.70 37.58 -20.92
CA CYS A 8 61.80 37.13 -20.07
C CYS A 8 61.75 37.70 -18.64
N SER A 9 60.91 38.69 -18.33
CA SER A 9 60.86 39.33 -16.99
C SER A 9 59.78 38.79 -16.04
N ILE A 10 59.00 37.76 -16.44
CA ILE A 10 57.81 37.29 -15.71
C ILE A 10 58.11 36.10 -14.75
N HIS A 11 59.35 35.60 -14.73
CA HIS A 11 59.74 34.41 -13.94
C HIS A 11 59.52 34.53 -12.42
N TRP A 12 59.38 35.74 -11.88
CA TRP A 12 59.14 35.98 -10.44
C TRP A 12 57.66 35.85 -10.02
N ILE A 13 56.71 35.94 -10.97
CA ILE A 13 55.26 35.82 -10.69
C ILE A 13 54.81 34.36 -10.65
N PHE A 14 55.42 33.47 -11.44
CA PHE A 14 55.01 32.07 -11.53
C PHE A 14 55.02 31.29 -10.20
N PRO A 15 56.01 31.48 -9.29
CA PRO A 15 56.02 30.83 -7.98
C PRO A 15 54.85 31.24 -7.07
N TRP A 16 54.28 32.43 -7.26
CA TRP A 16 53.16 32.95 -6.47
C TRP A 16 51.80 32.70 -7.13
N LEU A 17 51.77 32.65 -8.46
CA LEU A 17 50.56 32.40 -9.23
C LEU A 17 50.04 30.96 -9.03
N LEU A 18 50.94 29.98 -8.96
CA LEU A 18 50.57 28.57 -8.80
C LEU A 18 49.84 28.28 -7.48
N PRO A 19 50.33 28.68 -6.28
CA PRO A 19 49.59 28.48 -5.03
C PRO A 19 48.30 29.33 -4.96
N PHE A 20 48.26 30.50 -5.61
CA PHE A 20 47.04 31.32 -5.69
C PHE A 20 45.94 30.62 -6.50
N LEU A 21 46.28 30.07 -7.67
CA LEU A 21 45.34 29.30 -8.50
C LEU A 21 44.92 27.99 -7.83
N LEU A 22 45.85 27.32 -7.12
CA LEU A 22 45.53 26.13 -6.32
C LEU A 22 44.54 26.46 -5.19
N GLY A 23 44.75 27.58 -4.48
CA GLY A 23 43.86 28.06 -3.43
C GLY A 23 42.46 28.40 -3.94
N LEU A 24 42.37 29.07 -5.09
CA LEU A 24 41.08 29.32 -5.76
C LEU A 24 40.39 28.01 -6.19
N GLY A 25 41.14 27.05 -6.72
CA GLY A 25 40.60 25.74 -7.10
C GLY A 25 40.04 24.96 -5.91
N ILE A 26 40.79 24.87 -4.81
CA ILE A 26 40.35 24.19 -3.58
C ILE A 26 39.17 24.94 -2.96
N GLY A 27 39.22 26.28 -2.91
CA GLY A 27 38.12 27.12 -2.41
C GLY A 27 36.83 26.92 -3.20
N TYR A 28 36.91 26.85 -4.53
CA TYR A 28 35.77 26.58 -5.39
C TYR A 28 35.19 25.18 -5.16
N LEU A 29 36.03 24.15 -5.03
CA LEU A 29 35.60 22.78 -4.77
C LEU A 29 34.92 22.64 -3.40
N LEU A 30 35.49 23.26 -2.36
CA LEU A 30 34.88 23.30 -1.03
C LEU A 30 33.55 24.04 -1.07
N TRP A 31 33.50 25.22 -1.66
CA TRP A 31 32.25 26.00 -1.78
C TRP A 31 31.18 25.24 -2.54
N ALA A 32 31.51 24.58 -3.65
CA ALA A 32 30.57 23.78 -4.43
C ALA A 32 29.98 22.63 -3.59
N LYS A 33 30.82 21.93 -2.82
CA LYS A 33 30.38 20.84 -1.94
C LYS A 33 29.53 21.36 -0.76
N TYR A 34 29.92 22.47 -0.13
CA TYR A 34 29.13 23.05 0.96
C TYR A 34 27.79 23.60 0.45
N LYS A 35 27.76 24.17 -0.75
CA LYS A 35 26.54 24.65 -1.40
C LYS A 35 25.57 23.51 -1.71
N SER A 36 26.06 22.37 -2.21
CA SER A 36 25.20 21.20 -2.44
C SER A 36 24.63 20.65 -1.13
N ILE A 37 25.48 20.50 -0.10
CA ILE A 37 25.03 20.03 1.22
C ILE A 37 24.00 20.98 1.83
N ALA A 38 24.18 22.29 1.71
CA ALA A 38 23.22 23.27 2.20
C ALA A 38 21.87 23.17 1.48
N ALA A 39 21.88 22.98 0.16
CA ALA A 39 20.66 22.78 -0.63
C ALA A 39 19.94 21.47 -0.27
N ASP A 40 20.70 20.39 -0.07
CA ASP A 40 20.14 19.10 0.35
C ASP A 40 19.50 19.20 1.75
N LEU A 41 20.15 19.88 2.70
CA LEU A 41 19.60 20.11 4.04
C LEU A 41 18.32 20.96 4.01
N GLU A 42 18.25 21.98 3.15
CA GLU A 42 17.06 22.82 2.99
C GLU A 42 15.90 22.03 2.38
N ASN A 43 16.18 21.15 1.42
CA ASN A 43 15.20 20.23 0.85
C ASN A 43 14.68 19.23 1.90
N GLU A 44 15.56 18.69 2.75
CA GLU A 44 15.16 17.82 3.86
C GLU A 44 14.29 18.56 4.88
N LEU A 45 14.64 19.79 5.26
CA LEU A 45 13.83 20.61 6.16
C LEU A 45 12.44 20.91 5.58
N ASN A 46 12.37 21.27 4.29
CA ASN A 46 11.10 21.50 3.61
C ASN A 46 10.26 20.22 3.54
N GLY A 47 10.88 19.07 3.26
CA GLY A 47 10.22 17.76 3.27
C GLY A 47 9.69 17.38 4.65
N LEU A 48 10.49 17.57 5.71
CA LEU A 48 10.08 17.35 7.10
C LEU A 48 8.91 18.25 7.50
N LYS A 49 8.93 19.52 7.09
CA LYS A 49 7.85 20.47 7.37
C LYS A 49 6.54 20.05 6.70
N ILE A 50 6.59 19.62 5.44
CA ILE A 50 5.41 19.12 4.72
C ILE A 50 4.86 17.85 5.40
N LYS A 51 5.74 16.93 5.83
CA LYS A 51 5.34 15.73 6.58
C LYS A 51 4.62 16.06 7.87
N ILE A 52 5.14 17.02 8.66
CA ILE A 52 4.49 17.46 9.89
C ILE A 52 3.09 18.03 9.59
N GLN A 53 2.98 18.89 8.57
CA GLN A 53 1.68 19.45 8.18
C GLN A 53 0.68 18.38 7.71
N GLY A 54 1.15 17.37 6.95
CA GLY A 54 0.33 16.24 6.55
C GLY A 54 -0.16 15.41 7.75
N LEU A 55 0.74 15.07 8.67
CA LEU A 55 0.39 14.33 9.88
C LEU A 55 -0.57 15.10 10.79
N GLU A 56 -0.43 16.42 10.89
CA GLU A 56 -1.38 17.27 11.61
C GLU A 56 -2.77 17.27 10.96
N ALA A 57 -2.83 17.30 9.62
CA ALA A 57 -4.07 17.19 8.86
C ALA A 57 -4.74 15.83 9.02
N ASP A 58 -3.97 14.73 8.95
CA ASP A 58 -4.46 13.37 9.13
C ASP A 58 -4.96 13.13 10.56
N LEU A 59 -4.26 13.67 11.56
CA LEU A 59 -4.68 13.63 12.95
C LEU A 59 -5.99 14.40 13.16
N ALA A 60 -6.15 15.56 12.51
CA ALA A 60 -7.39 16.32 12.52
C ALA A 60 -8.54 15.55 11.84
N ALA A 61 -8.28 14.94 10.68
CA ALA A 61 -9.27 14.11 9.98
C ALA A 61 -9.70 12.90 10.82
N CYS A 62 -8.74 12.22 11.46
CA CYS A 62 -8.99 11.08 12.34
C CYS A 62 -9.82 11.49 13.58
N LYS A 63 -9.54 12.65 14.17
CA LYS A 63 -10.37 13.20 15.26
C LYS A 63 -11.81 13.50 14.81
N ASN A 64 -11.99 14.06 13.63
CA ASN A 64 -13.32 14.35 13.08
C ASN A 64 -14.11 13.05 12.81
N ALA A 65 -13.47 12.06 12.18
CA ALA A 65 -14.07 10.75 11.94
C ALA A 65 -14.47 10.04 13.24
N ARG A 66 -13.64 10.16 14.29
CA ARG A 66 -13.98 9.64 15.63
C ARG A 66 -15.22 10.32 16.22
N MET A 67 -15.31 11.65 16.15
CA MET A 67 -16.47 12.39 16.67
C MET A 67 -17.75 12.02 15.93
N GLU A 68 -17.68 11.83 14.61
CA GLU A 68 -18.82 11.37 13.80
C GLU A 68 -19.26 9.95 14.18
N ALA A 69 -18.32 9.03 14.35
CA ALA A 69 -18.60 7.66 14.80
C ALA A 69 -19.23 7.64 16.20
N GLU A 70 -18.72 8.42 17.16
CA GLU A 70 -19.29 8.57 18.50
C GLU A 70 -20.72 9.15 18.44
N GLY A 71 -20.96 10.12 17.56
CA GLY A 71 -22.29 10.66 17.27
C GLY A 71 -23.26 9.60 16.74
N ASN A 72 -22.85 8.82 15.74
CA ASN A 72 -23.65 7.74 15.17
C ASN A 72 -23.98 6.65 16.20
N VAL A 73 -23.03 6.28 17.06
CA VAL A 73 -23.27 5.34 18.17
C VAL A 73 -24.31 5.90 19.15
N SER A 74 -24.26 7.19 19.46
CA SER A 74 -25.24 7.82 20.36
C SER A 74 -26.66 7.80 19.76
N MET A 75 -26.78 8.07 18.45
CA MET A 75 -28.06 8.00 17.75
C MET A 75 -28.61 6.57 17.67
N LEU A 76 -27.77 5.59 17.34
CA LEU A 76 -28.17 4.18 17.30
C LEU A 76 -28.63 3.66 18.67
N ARG A 77 -27.94 4.06 19.75
CA ARG A 77 -28.37 3.76 21.12
C ARG A 77 -29.71 4.42 21.49
N GLY A 78 -30.00 5.60 20.94
CA GLY A 78 -31.30 6.25 21.09
C GLY A 78 -32.41 5.46 20.39
N ARG A 79 -32.19 5.10 19.11
CA ARG A 79 -33.14 4.30 18.33
C ARG A 79 -33.38 2.91 18.93
N MET A 80 -32.34 2.27 19.49
CA MET A 80 -32.51 1.01 20.24
C MET A 80 -33.43 1.18 21.45
N ARG A 81 -33.28 2.26 22.23
CA ARG A 81 -34.16 2.55 23.36
C ARG A 81 -35.61 2.82 22.94
N GLU A 82 -35.82 3.50 21.82
CA GLU A 82 -37.16 3.73 21.25
C GLU A 82 -37.83 2.41 20.82
N ILE A 83 -37.08 1.53 20.16
CA ILE A 83 -37.56 0.20 19.75
C ILE A 83 -37.85 -0.68 20.97
N GLU A 84 -36.97 -0.70 21.97
CA GLU A 84 -37.19 -1.43 23.23
C GLU A 84 -38.40 -0.90 24.00
N ALA A 85 -38.59 0.42 24.05
CA ALA A 85 -39.79 1.02 24.65
C ALA A 85 -41.06 0.68 23.87
N GLY A 86 -40.99 0.65 22.54
CA GLY A 86 -42.09 0.19 21.68
C GLY A 86 -42.42 -1.30 21.87
N PHE A 87 -41.41 -2.13 22.14
CA PHE A 87 -41.58 -3.55 22.43
C PHE A 87 -42.14 -3.79 23.84
N ALA A 88 -41.73 -2.98 24.82
CA ALA A 88 -42.26 -3.00 26.18
C ALA A 88 -43.70 -2.47 26.29
N GLY A 89 -44.11 -1.56 25.39
CA GLY A 89 -45.47 -1.00 25.33
C GLY A 89 -46.47 -1.75 24.45
N GLY A 90 -46.02 -2.79 23.70
CA GLY A 90 -46.78 -3.39 22.60
C GLY A 90 -47.32 -4.79 22.84
N THR A 91 -48.25 -4.98 23.78
CA THR A 91 -49.25 -6.07 23.71
C THR A 91 -50.52 -5.56 23.03
N ALA A 92 -50.46 -5.31 21.72
CA ALA A 92 -51.65 -5.03 20.93
C ALA A 92 -51.53 -5.65 19.54
N ALA A 93 -52.53 -6.47 19.21
CA ALA A 93 -52.66 -7.27 18.01
C ALA A 93 -52.32 -6.50 16.72
N VAL A 94 -51.32 -7.00 15.98
CA VAL A 94 -51.08 -6.58 14.59
C VAL A 94 -52.17 -7.16 13.72
N LYS A 95 -53.15 -6.31 13.38
CA LYS A 95 -54.13 -6.54 12.33
C LYS A 95 -53.47 -6.19 11.01
N ILE A 96 -53.18 -7.20 10.19
CA ILE A 96 -52.70 -7.00 8.82
C ILE A 96 -53.86 -6.47 7.98
N SER A 97 -53.77 -5.21 7.55
CA SER A 97 -54.53 -4.65 6.43
C SER A 97 -53.54 -4.09 5.42
N GLY A 98 -53.55 -4.68 4.23
CA GLY A 98 -52.64 -4.33 3.13
C GLY A 98 -52.89 -2.94 2.55
N GLY A 99 -51.83 -2.37 1.99
CA GLY A 99 -51.90 -1.17 1.16
C GLY A 99 -50.61 -0.33 1.16
N GLY A 100 -49.65 -0.72 0.31
CA GLY A 100 -48.80 0.21 -0.45
C GLY A 100 -47.76 1.08 0.28
N SER A 101 -46.55 0.56 0.44
CA SER A 101 -45.27 1.17 0.03
C SER A 101 -44.13 0.46 0.75
N THR A 102 -43.72 -0.66 0.18
CA THR A 102 -42.46 -1.33 0.53
C THR A 102 -41.32 -0.55 -0.09
N ASP A 103 -40.90 0.55 0.54
CA ASP A 103 -39.54 1.05 0.34
C ASP A 103 -38.67 0.47 1.44
N SER A 104 -38.39 -0.82 1.27
CA SER A 104 -37.40 -1.55 2.04
C SER A 104 -36.03 -0.96 1.70
N LEU A 105 -35.62 0.06 2.47
CA LEU A 105 -34.22 0.41 2.67
C LEU A 105 -33.54 -0.81 3.29
N LYS A 106 -33.11 -1.68 2.38
CA LYS A 106 -32.15 -2.74 2.58
C LYS A 106 -30.92 -2.05 3.17
N VAL A 107 -30.72 -2.16 4.49
CA VAL A 107 -29.40 -2.01 5.09
C VAL A 107 -28.59 -3.18 4.56
N ALA A 108 -28.12 -3.02 3.33
CA ALA A 108 -27.05 -3.80 2.80
C ALA A 108 -25.83 -3.42 3.63
N SER A 109 -25.52 -4.26 4.61
CA SER A 109 -24.13 -4.61 4.87
C SER A 109 -23.50 -4.85 3.51
N ALA A 110 -22.75 -3.86 3.02
CA ALA A 110 -21.93 -3.98 1.84
C ALA A 110 -20.77 -4.93 2.17
N THR A 111 -21.08 -6.22 2.29
CA THR A 111 -20.13 -7.30 2.12
C THR A 111 -20.01 -7.52 0.61
N SER A 112 -19.51 -6.52 -0.10
CA SER A 112 -19.07 -6.66 -1.49
C SER A 112 -17.57 -6.95 -1.46
N GLY A 113 -17.20 -8.23 -1.34
CA GLY A 113 -15.79 -8.62 -1.25
C GLY A 113 -15.48 -10.07 -1.66
N GLY A 114 -16.40 -10.75 -2.35
CA GLY A 114 -16.31 -12.19 -2.62
C GLY A 114 -15.31 -12.64 -3.70
N GLY A 115 -14.41 -11.76 -4.16
CA GLY A 115 -13.44 -12.08 -5.21
C GLY A 115 -12.06 -12.43 -4.65
N SER A 116 -11.37 -11.41 -4.14
CA SER A 116 -9.99 -11.53 -3.69
C SER A 116 -9.86 -12.01 -2.23
N ALA A 117 -10.67 -11.46 -1.32
CA ALA A 117 -10.61 -11.81 0.10
C ALA A 117 -10.96 -13.29 0.36
N ASP A 118 -11.89 -13.85 -0.42
CA ASP A 118 -12.26 -15.27 -0.36
C ASP A 118 -11.15 -16.17 -0.93
N LYS A 119 -10.48 -15.78 -2.02
CA LYS A 119 -9.30 -16.49 -2.56
C LYS A 119 -8.16 -16.50 -1.56
N TRP A 120 -7.89 -15.36 -0.91
CA TRP A 120 -6.84 -15.24 0.10
C TRP A 120 -7.15 -16.10 1.32
N PHE A 121 -8.38 -16.04 1.82
CA PHE A 121 -8.81 -16.89 2.93
C PHE A 121 -8.76 -18.38 2.57
N ALA A 122 -9.19 -18.77 1.36
CA ALA A 122 -9.12 -20.17 0.92
C ALA A 122 -7.69 -20.72 0.90
N ALA A 123 -6.70 -19.87 0.56
CA ALA A 123 -5.30 -20.28 0.54
C ALA A 123 -4.60 -20.21 1.91
N ILE A 124 -4.98 -19.24 2.75
CA ILE A 124 -4.36 -19.01 4.06
C ILE A 124 -4.98 -19.90 5.13
N GLY A 125 -6.29 -20.13 5.08
CA GLY A 125 -7.03 -20.81 6.14
C GLY A 125 -7.09 -20.01 7.44
N THR A 126 -7.11 -20.70 8.57
CA THR A 126 -7.26 -20.10 9.92
C THR A 126 -6.04 -20.33 10.82
N ASP A 127 -5.04 -21.08 10.33
CA ASP A 127 -3.95 -21.66 11.10
C ASP A 127 -2.55 -21.32 10.56
N LYS A 128 -2.48 -20.58 9.45
CA LYS A 128 -1.23 -20.17 8.82
C LYS A 128 -0.57 -19.00 9.56
N LEU A 129 -0.05 -19.23 10.76
CA LEU A 129 0.52 -18.19 11.61
C LEU A 129 1.73 -17.47 10.98
N GLN A 130 2.39 -18.09 9.99
CA GLN A 130 3.55 -17.49 9.32
C GLN A 130 3.25 -16.19 8.56
N ILE A 131 1.99 -15.88 8.25
CA ILE A 131 1.63 -14.60 7.62
C ILE A 131 1.77 -13.43 8.60
N ILE A 132 1.80 -13.71 9.91
CA ILE A 132 1.98 -12.72 10.97
C ILE A 132 3.45 -12.33 11.04
N GLU A 133 3.72 -11.04 11.10
CA GLU A 133 5.07 -10.52 11.18
C GLU A 133 5.74 -10.91 12.51
N GLY A 134 7.04 -11.25 12.47
CA GLY A 134 7.75 -11.83 13.61
C GLY A 134 7.55 -13.35 13.81
N ILE A 135 6.55 -13.98 13.17
CA ILE A 135 6.31 -15.43 13.29
C ILE A 135 6.95 -16.20 12.12
N GLY A 136 8.14 -16.77 12.32
CA GLY A 136 8.78 -17.70 11.38
C GLY A 136 8.37 -19.17 11.59
N PRO A 137 8.87 -20.12 10.77
CA PRO A 137 8.54 -21.54 10.90
C PRO A 137 8.78 -22.12 12.29
N LYS A 138 9.93 -21.80 12.91
CA LYS A 138 10.24 -22.27 14.27
C LYS A 138 9.36 -21.61 15.33
N MET A 139 8.92 -20.38 15.10
CA MET A 139 8.03 -19.70 16.05
C MET A 139 6.63 -20.30 15.99
N GLU A 140 6.12 -20.56 14.79
CA GLU A 140 4.85 -21.25 14.60
C GLU A 140 4.84 -22.62 15.29
N GLU A 141 5.94 -23.38 15.19
CA GLU A 141 6.09 -24.65 15.89
C GLU A 141 5.98 -24.49 17.42
N VAL A 142 6.72 -23.54 18.00
CA VAL A 142 6.65 -23.21 19.44
C VAL A 142 5.23 -22.83 19.86
N LEU A 143 4.54 -22.00 19.07
CA LEU A 143 3.17 -21.60 19.36
C LEU A 143 2.21 -22.80 19.34
N LYS A 144 2.32 -23.66 18.32
CA LYS A 144 1.51 -24.89 18.19
C LYS A 144 1.75 -25.87 19.34
N GLU A 145 2.99 -26.06 19.77
CA GLU A 145 3.33 -26.87 20.95
C GLU A 145 2.68 -26.35 22.24
N ASN A 146 2.41 -25.04 22.33
CA ASN A 146 1.75 -24.40 23.47
C ASN A 146 0.25 -24.18 23.25
N GLY A 147 -0.36 -24.89 22.29
CA GLY A 147 -1.81 -24.86 22.04
C GLY A 147 -2.30 -23.64 21.24
N ILE A 148 -1.39 -22.82 20.72
CA ILE A 148 -1.71 -21.66 19.88
C ILE A 148 -1.52 -22.06 18.42
N SER A 149 -2.54 -22.69 17.83
CA SER A 149 -2.49 -23.23 16.46
C SER A 149 -3.32 -22.44 15.45
N SER A 150 -4.07 -21.44 15.86
CA SER A 150 -4.96 -20.65 14.99
C SER A 150 -4.85 -19.15 15.23
N PHE A 151 -5.26 -18.35 14.25
CA PHE A 151 -5.36 -16.90 14.39
C PHE A 151 -6.27 -16.51 15.55
N GLY A 152 -7.41 -17.19 15.71
CA GLY A 152 -8.31 -16.97 16.84
C GLY A 152 -7.64 -17.22 18.19
N ALA A 153 -6.91 -18.33 18.34
CA ALA A 153 -6.16 -18.62 19.57
C ALA A 153 -5.06 -17.57 19.84
N LEU A 154 -4.31 -17.19 18.80
CA LEU A 154 -3.24 -16.19 18.94
C LEU A 154 -3.80 -14.80 19.27
N SER A 155 -4.93 -14.41 18.69
CA SER A 155 -5.56 -13.08 18.89
C SER A 155 -6.05 -12.84 20.32
N THR A 156 -6.42 -13.92 21.02
CA THR A 156 -6.89 -13.88 22.41
C THR A 156 -5.75 -14.08 23.43
N THR A 157 -4.55 -14.42 22.95
CA THR A 157 -3.38 -14.60 23.82
C THR A 157 -2.73 -13.25 24.11
N THR A 158 -2.51 -12.94 25.38
CA THR A 158 -1.88 -11.66 25.76
C THR A 158 -0.37 -11.64 25.43
N PRO A 159 0.22 -10.47 25.13
CA PRO A 159 1.66 -10.34 24.93
C PRO A 159 2.50 -10.85 26.10
N LYS A 160 1.99 -10.69 27.34
CA LYS A 160 2.63 -11.22 28.54
C LYS A 160 2.68 -12.75 28.53
N ALA A 161 1.56 -13.41 28.22
CA ALA A 161 1.51 -14.87 28.12
C ALA A 161 2.42 -15.39 26.98
N LEU A 162 2.44 -14.70 25.84
CA LEU A 162 3.37 -15.02 24.75
C LEU A 162 4.82 -14.89 25.21
N ARG A 163 5.18 -13.82 25.92
CA ARG A 163 6.52 -13.63 26.49
C ARG A 163 6.90 -14.76 27.45
N GLU A 164 6.00 -15.19 28.31
CA GLU A 164 6.22 -16.31 29.24
C GLU A 164 6.46 -17.63 28.50
N ILE A 165 5.73 -17.90 27.41
CA ILE A 165 5.97 -19.05 26.54
C ILE A 165 7.38 -18.95 25.93
N LEU A 166 7.73 -17.82 25.33
CA LEU A 166 9.02 -17.63 24.66
C LEU A 166 10.21 -17.83 25.61
N ASN A 167 10.10 -17.38 26.85
CA ASN A 167 11.16 -17.53 27.85
C ASN A 167 11.50 -18.99 28.18
N LYS A 168 10.57 -19.95 27.97
CA LYS A 168 10.82 -21.38 28.19
C LYS A 168 11.79 -21.99 27.17
N TYR A 169 11.91 -21.39 25.99
CA TYR A 169 12.68 -21.96 24.87
C TYR A 169 14.10 -21.37 24.75
N GLY A 170 14.51 -20.56 25.73
CA GLY A 170 15.89 -20.06 25.90
C GLY A 170 16.14 -18.65 25.36
N ASP A 171 17.36 -18.15 25.59
CA ASP A 171 17.72 -16.74 25.38
C ASP A 171 17.58 -16.25 23.94
N LYS A 172 17.70 -17.15 22.96
CA LYS A 172 17.55 -16.81 21.53
C LYS A 172 16.18 -16.23 21.17
N TYR A 173 15.14 -16.49 21.98
CA TYR A 173 13.79 -15.96 21.77
C TYR A 173 13.53 -14.63 22.47
N ARG A 174 14.46 -14.15 23.33
CA ARG A 174 14.31 -12.88 24.05
C ARG A 174 14.32 -11.66 23.14
N ILE A 175 15.01 -11.75 22.01
CA ILE A 175 15.08 -10.67 21.01
C ILE A 175 13.75 -10.45 20.27
N ILE A 176 12.87 -11.45 20.30
CA ILE A 176 11.60 -11.42 19.58
C ILE A 176 10.58 -10.65 20.42
N ASP A 177 9.85 -9.72 19.80
CA ASP A 177 8.77 -8.98 20.45
C ASP A 177 7.39 -9.50 20.00
N PRO A 178 6.60 -10.15 20.88
CA PRO A 178 5.27 -10.64 20.54
C PRO A 178 4.16 -9.59 20.67
N ASN A 179 4.47 -8.33 21.03
CA ASN A 179 3.45 -7.31 21.33
C ASN A 179 2.44 -7.09 20.19
N THR A 180 2.88 -7.21 18.95
CA THR A 180 2.05 -6.95 17.76
C THR A 180 1.30 -8.20 17.27
N TRP A 181 1.66 -9.40 17.74
CA TRP A 181 1.12 -10.66 17.19
C TRP A 181 -0.37 -10.84 17.43
N PRO A 182 -0.92 -10.58 18.64
CA PRO A 182 -2.36 -10.77 18.87
C PRO A 182 -3.22 -9.86 17.99
N ASN A 183 -2.81 -8.60 17.80
CA ASN A 183 -3.53 -7.65 16.95
C ASN A 183 -3.53 -8.10 15.48
N GLN A 184 -2.35 -8.46 14.95
CA GLN A 184 -2.24 -8.98 13.59
C GLN A 184 -3.07 -10.26 13.40
N ALA A 185 -3.07 -11.17 14.38
CA ALA A 185 -3.86 -12.38 14.36
C ALA A 185 -5.37 -12.10 14.42
N GLY A 186 -5.78 -11.06 15.16
CA GLY A 186 -7.16 -10.59 15.17
C GLY A 186 -7.63 -10.12 13.79
N MET A 187 -6.80 -9.33 13.09
CA MET A 187 -7.10 -8.90 11.72
C MET A 187 -7.20 -10.10 10.77
N ALA A 188 -6.28 -11.07 10.85
CA ALA A 188 -6.34 -12.30 10.06
C ALA A 188 -7.59 -13.14 10.36
N ASN A 189 -7.96 -13.29 11.64
CA ASN A 189 -9.15 -14.02 12.07
C ASN A 189 -10.44 -13.36 11.57
N ASP A 190 -10.48 -12.03 11.57
CA ASP A 190 -11.60 -11.24 11.06
C ASP A 190 -11.63 -11.14 9.53
N ARG A 191 -10.63 -11.73 8.83
CA ARG A 191 -10.43 -11.62 7.37
C ARG A 191 -10.24 -10.18 6.90
N LYS A 192 -9.72 -9.31 7.76
CA LYS A 192 -9.34 -7.93 7.47
C LYS A 192 -7.93 -7.90 6.86
N TRP A 193 -7.77 -8.55 5.72
CA TRP A 193 -6.47 -8.73 5.09
C TRP A 193 -5.81 -7.41 4.69
N ASN A 194 -6.59 -6.45 4.20
CA ASN A 194 -6.08 -5.15 3.79
C ASN A 194 -5.58 -4.35 4.98
N ASP A 195 -6.32 -4.36 6.09
CA ASP A 195 -5.89 -3.74 7.34
C ASP A 195 -4.60 -4.40 7.87
N LEU A 196 -4.46 -5.72 7.72
CA LEU A 196 -3.25 -6.45 8.09
C LEU A 196 -2.05 -6.07 7.19
N ILE A 197 -2.26 -5.95 5.87
CA ILE A 197 -1.22 -5.48 4.94
C ILE A 197 -0.79 -4.07 5.28
N ALA A 198 -1.75 -3.15 5.47
CA ALA A 198 -1.49 -1.76 5.82
C ALA A 198 -0.69 -1.67 7.13
N LEU A 199 -1.11 -2.41 8.16
CA LEU A 199 -0.37 -2.49 9.41
C LEU A 199 1.06 -3.01 9.18
N GLN A 200 1.24 -4.12 8.47
CA GLN A 200 2.57 -4.70 8.23
C GLN A 200 3.48 -3.81 7.39
N LYS A 201 2.94 -2.97 6.49
CA LYS A 201 3.75 -1.99 5.77
C LYS A 201 4.27 -0.88 6.69
N THR A 202 3.57 -0.59 7.77
CA THR A 202 4.02 0.39 8.78
C THR A 202 5.01 -0.18 9.80
N LEU A 203 5.10 -1.52 9.90
CA LEU A 203 6.00 -2.21 10.82
C LEU A 203 7.35 -2.50 10.14
N ASP A 204 8.45 -2.30 10.86
CA ASP A 204 9.77 -2.76 10.43
C ASP A 204 10.10 -4.10 11.11
N THR A 205 10.04 -5.20 10.37
CA THR A 205 10.35 -6.56 10.87
C THR A 205 9.50 -7.03 12.08
N GLY A 206 8.36 -6.40 12.33
CA GLY A 206 7.40 -6.73 13.38
C GLY A 206 7.45 -5.79 14.58
N ARG A 207 8.37 -4.81 14.56
CA ARG A 207 8.46 -3.77 15.59
C ARG A 207 7.64 -2.55 15.18
N SER A 208 7.08 -1.88 16.19
CA SER A 208 6.27 -0.66 16.01
C SER A 208 7.07 0.64 16.24
N ASP A 209 8.37 0.54 16.51
CA ASP A 209 9.25 1.66 16.87
C ASP A 209 10.05 2.23 15.68
N THR A 210 9.95 1.65 14.48
CA THR A 210 10.63 2.11 13.27
C THR A 210 9.63 2.38 12.14
N ILE A 211 9.72 3.56 11.52
CA ILE A 211 8.89 3.96 10.38
C ILE A 211 9.61 3.55 9.09
N THR A 212 8.99 2.69 8.29
CA THR A 212 9.45 2.40 6.92
C THR A 212 8.75 3.35 5.92
N ASP A 213 9.29 3.46 4.71
CA ASP A 213 8.69 4.26 3.62
C ASP A 213 7.39 3.65 3.06
N GLY A 214 6.95 2.49 3.58
CA GLY A 214 5.74 1.79 3.12
C GLY A 214 5.85 1.24 1.70
N HIS A 215 7.01 1.35 1.05
CA HIS A 215 7.23 0.89 -0.32
C HIS A 215 7.67 -0.57 -0.40
N THR A 216 8.04 -1.17 0.74
CA THR A 216 8.37 -2.60 0.82
C THR A 216 7.10 -3.41 1.07
N ASP A 217 6.95 -4.55 0.39
CA ASP A 217 5.75 -5.37 0.60
C ASP A 217 5.72 -5.97 2.00
N SER A 218 4.50 -6.04 2.52
CA SER A 218 4.17 -6.74 3.75
C SER A 218 4.55 -8.22 3.67
N LYS A 219 4.64 -8.86 4.84
CA LYS A 219 4.90 -10.29 4.91
C LYS A 219 3.77 -11.10 4.28
N LEU A 220 2.52 -10.65 4.47
CA LEU A 220 1.36 -11.25 3.83
C LEU A 220 1.45 -11.15 2.31
N GLU A 221 1.73 -9.98 1.74
CA GLU A 221 1.91 -9.83 0.28
C GLU A 221 3.03 -10.70 -0.27
N LYS A 222 4.20 -10.72 0.40
CA LYS A 222 5.32 -11.61 0.03
C LYS A 222 4.90 -13.06 0.01
N TRP A 223 4.11 -13.48 1.00
CA TRP A 223 3.60 -14.84 1.07
C TRP A 223 2.59 -15.13 -0.05
N LEU A 224 1.63 -14.24 -0.29
CA LEU A 224 0.63 -14.37 -1.36
C LEU A 224 1.28 -14.45 -2.75
N ILE A 225 2.34 -13.68 -2.99
CA ILE A 225 3.12 -13.71 -4.23
C ILE A 225 3.84 -15.04 -4.38
N LYS A 226 4.51 -15.51 -3.31
CA LYS A 226 5.20 -16.80 -3.30
C LYS A 226 4.22 -17.97 -3.51
N ALA A 227 2.99 -17.83 -3.03
CA ALA A 227 1.91 -18.80 -3.23
C ALA A 227 1.22 -18.69 -4.60
N GLY A 228 1.58 -17.70 -5.43
CA GLY A 228 1.00 -17.48 -6.75
C GLY A 228 -0.44 -16.96 -6.72
N ILE A 229 -0.90 -16.44 -5.58
CA ILE A 229 -2.27 -15.95 -5.38
C ILE A 229 -2.42 -14.54 -5.94
N ILE A 230 -1.41 -13.69 -5.74
CA ILE A 230 -1.32 -12.35 -6.32
C ILE A 230 -0.11 -12.28 -7.25
N ARG A 231 -0.26 -11.56 -8.37
CA ARG A 231 0.83 -11.35 -9.33
C ARG A 231 1.56 -10.06 -8.99
N ARG A 232 2.88 -10.13 -8.91
CA ARG A 232 3.75 -8.95 -8.84
C ARG A 232 4.12 -8.52 -10.25
N TRP A 233 3.78 -7.29 -10.59
CA TRP A 233 4.22 -6.66 -11.82
C TRP A 233 5.47 -5.81 -11.54
N LYS A 234 6.43 -5.83 -12.46
CA LYS A 234 7.50 -4.84 -12.44
C LYS A 234 6.87 -3.46 -12.67
N GLN A 235 7.44 -2.41 -12.08
CA GLN A 235 7.00 -1.04 -12.38
C GLN A 235 6.87 -0.83 -13.89
N ASP A 236 5.71 -0.32 -14.31
CA ASP A 236 5.37 -0.02 -15.69
C ASP A 236 5.29 -1.25 -16.63
N ASP A 237 5.20 -2.46 -16.08
CA ASP A 237 4.89 -3.65 -16.87
C ASP A 237 3.40 -3.61 -17.29
N LEU A 238 3.14 -3.30 -18.56
CA LEU A 238 1.79 -3.10 -19.07
C LEU A 238 0.96 -4.39 -19.09
N LYS A 239 1.58 -5.56 -18.94
CA LYS A 239 0.84 -6.83 -18.82
C LYS A 239 0.09 -6.94 -17.48
N ALA A 240 0.29 -5.99 -16.56
CA ALA A 240 -0.57 -5.77 -15.41
C ALA A 240 -2.04 -5.52 -15.78
N VAL A 241 -2.28 -4.99 -16.99
CA VAL A 241 -3.60 -4.73 -17.55
C VAL A 241 -4.12 -5.97 -18.26
N GLU A 242 -5.27 -6.45 -17.84
CA GLU A 242 -5.94 -7.57 -18.47
C GLU A 242 -6.32 -7.24 -19.92
N GLY A 243 -5.91 -8.11 -20.84
CA GLY A 243 -6.02 -7.92 -22.28
C GLY A 243 -4.70 -7.52 -22.95
N ILE A 244 -3.69 -7.08 -22.20
CA ILE A 244 -2.36 -6.75 -22.73
C ILE A 244 -1.42 -7.94 -22.56
N GLY A 245 -1.17 -8.64 -23.67
CA GLY A 245 -0.12 -9.67 -23.75
C GLY A 245 1.26 -9.11 -24.16
N PRO A 246 2.34 -9.91 -24.10
CA PRO A 246 3.70 -9.45 -24.43
C PRO A 246 3.83 -8.79 -25.81
N LYS A 247 3.07 -9.27 -26.81
CA LYS A 247 3.08 -8.69 -28.16
C LYS A 247 2.38 -7.33 -28.26
N ILE A 248 1.37 -7.10 -27.43
CA ILE A 248 0.64 -5.83 -27.36
C ILE A 248 1.48 -4.82 -26.56
N GLU A 249 2.08 -5.24 -25.45
CA GLU A 249 3.03 -4.43 -24.68
C GLU A 249 4.17 -3.89 -25.57
N ILE A 250 4.83 -4.75 -26.36
CA ILE A 250 5.87 -4.34 -27.31
C ILE A 250 5.33 -3.30 -28.31
N LEU A 251 4.11 -3.50 -28.81
CA LEU A 251 3.49 -2.58 -29.77
C LEU A 251 3.23 -1.20 -29.15
N LEU A 252 2.67 -1.16 -27.94
CA LEU A 252 2.42 0.08 -27.20
C LEU A 252 3.74 0.80 -26.86
N HIS A 253 4.77 0.05 -26.45
CA HIS A 253 6.10 0.59 -26.19
C HIS A 253 6.72 1.24 -27.43
N ASN A 254 6.57 0.61 -28.60
CA ASN A 254 7.03 1.16 -29.88
C ASN A 254 6.26 2.43 -30.28
N ALA A 255 5.01 2.57 -29.84
CA ALA A 255 4.20 3.78 -29.99
C ALA A 255 4.49 4.85 -28.92
N GLY A 256 5.44 4.62 -28.00
CA GLY A 256 5.84 5.57 -26.96
C GLY A 256 5.08 5.43 -25.63
N ILE A 257 4.11 4.52 -25.55
CA ILE A 257 3.32 4.27 -24.34
C ILE A 257 4.06 3.22 -23.53
N LYS A 258 4.90 3.65 -22.57
CA LYS A 258 5.82 2.77 -21.82
C LYS A 258 5.52 2.67 -20.32
N THR A 259 4.56 3.44 -19.82
CA THR A 259 4.24 3.52 -18.40
C THR A 259 2.74 3.33 -18.18
N TRP A 260 2.36 2.87 -17.00
CA TRP A 260 0.94 2.76 -16.65
C TRP A 260 0.25 4.12 -16.73
N ARG A 261 0.93 5.19 -16.27
CA ARG A 261 0.41 6.55 -16.37
C ARG A 261 0.20 6.99 -17.82
N ALA A 262 1.17 6.72 -18.71
CA ALA A 262 1.03 7.06 -20.13
C ALA A 262 -0.12 6.28 -20.79
N LEU A 263 -0.31 5.00 -20.44
CA LEU A 263 -1.42 4.20 -20.96
C LEU A 263 -2.78 4.68 -20.43
N ALA A 264 -2.84 5.09 -19.16
CA ALA A 264 -4.04 5.68 -18.54
C ALA A 264 -4.47 6.99 -19.20
N GLU A 265 -3.51 7.83 -19.58
CA GLU A 265 -3.76 9.11 -20.23
C GLU A 265 -4.00 8.99 -21.75
N THR A 266 -3.70 7.83 -22.34
CA THR A 266 -3.93 7.59 -23.77
C THR A 266 -5.40 7.27 -24.01
N SER A 267 -6.03 7.99 -24.93
CA SER A 267 -7.42 7.73 -25.30
C SER A 267 -7.60 6.34 -25.91
N VAL A 268 -8.74 5.70 -25.64
CA VAL A 268 -9.10 4.39 -26.21
C VAL A 268 -9.01 4.41 -27.74
N ALA A 269 -9.45 5.50 -28.38
CA ALA A 269 -9.35 5.69 -29.83
C ALA A 269 -7.91 5.62 -30.32
N ARG A 270 -6.97 6.29 -29.63
CA ARG A 270 -5.56 6.26 -29.99
C ARG A 270 -4.95 4.86 -29.81
N ILE A 271 -5.33 4.15 -28.75
CA ILE A 271 -4.89 2.77 -28.53
C ILE A 271 -5.41 1.87 -29.66
N GLN A 272 -6.68 2.03 -30.05
CA GLN A 272 -7.28 1.28 -31.16
C GLN A 272 -6.57 1.54 -32.48
N GLU A 273 -6.25 2.80 -32.81
CA GLU A 273 -5.47 3.15 -34.01
C GLU A 273 -4.12 2.41 -34.06
N ILE A 274 -3.43 2.29 -32.92
CA ILE A 274 -2.15 1.58 -32.83
C ILE A 274 -2.34 0.07 -33.09
N LEU A 275 -3.40 -0.53 -32.53
CA LEU A 275 -3.73 -1.94 -32.74
C LEU A 275 -4.09 -2.23 -34.21
N ASP A 276 -4.91 -1.37 -34.82
CA ASP A 276 -5.36 -1.50 -36.21
C ASP A 276 -4.19 -1.37 -37.19
N ALA A 277 -3.31 -0.37 -36.97
CA ALA A 277 -2.10 -0.17 -37.78
C ALA A 277 -1.14 -1.36 -37.71
N ALA A 278 -1.15 -2.13 -36.62
CA ALA A 278 -0.31 -3.30 -36.43
C ALA A 278 -0.86 -4.57 -37.13
N GLY A 279 -2.10 -4.51 -37.64
CA GLY A 279 -2.71 -5.50 -38.52
C GLY A 279 -3.71 -6.43 -37.84
N SER A 280 -4.38 -7.25 -38.66
CA SER A 280 -5.53 -8.09 -38.28
C SER A 280 -5.29 -9.06 -37.11
N ARG A 281 -4.03 -9.38 -36.80
CA ARG A 281 -3.65 -10.24 -35.67
C ARG A 281 -4.03 -9.66 -34.29
N TYR A 282 -4.31 -8.37 -34.20
CA TYR A 282 -4.75 -7.70 -32.96
C TYR A 282 -6.23 -7.33 -32.94
N SER A 283 -7.00 -7.71 -33.98
CA SER A 283 -8.42 -7.36 -34.11
C SER A 283 -9.32 -7.87 -32.97
N LEU A 284 -8.86 -8.89 -32.22
CA LEU A 284 -9.58 -9.43 -31.05
C LEU A 284 -9.29 -8.65 -29.75
N ALA A 285 -8.28 -7.77 -29.74
CA ALA A 285 -7.96 -6.96 -28.58
C ALA A 285 -8.93 -5.79 -28.46
N GLU A 286 -9.52 -5.62 -27.28
CA GLU A 286 -10.45 -4.53 -26.99
C GLU A 286 -9.86 -3.62 -25.92
N PRO A 287 -9.37 -2.41 -26.29
CA PRO A 287 -8.66 -1.54 -25.38
C PRO A 287 -9.56 -0.74 -24.43
N GLY A 288 -10.89 -0.92 -24.48
CA GLY A 288 -11.86 -0.07 -23.80
C GLY A 288 -11.67 0.05 -22.29
N THR A 289 -11.14 -0.99 -21.64
CA THR A 289 -10.88 -1.01 -20.19
C THR A 289 -9.43 -0.71 -19.83
N TRP A 290 -8.51 -0.67 -20.80
CA TRP A 290 -7.07 -0.59 -20.53
C TRP A 290 -6.65 0.72 -19.85
N PRO A 291 -7.15 1.90 -20.24
CA PRO A 291 -6.81 3.14 -19.54
C PRO A 291 -7.18 3.11 -18.06
N ASN A 292 -8.40 2.67 -17.72
CA ASN A 292 -8.87 2.60 -16.33
C ASN A 292 -8.05 1.60 -15.50
N GLN A 293 -7.74 0.42 -16.05
CA GLN A 293 -6.86 -0.54 -15.37
C GLN A 293 -5.46 0.03 -15.14
N SER A 294 -4.94 0.76 -16.12
CA SER A 294 -3.62 1.38 -16.05
C SER A 294 -3.59 2.51 -15.04
N GLU A 295 -4.68 3.26 -14.88
CA GLU A 295 -4.80 4.30 -13.86
C GLU A 295 -4.70 3.69 -12.46
N LEU A 296 -5.46 2.61 -12.20
CA LEU A 296 -5.40 1.89 -10.93
C LEU A 296 -3.99 1.34 -10.65
N ALA A 297 -3.31 0.79 -11.67
CA ALA A 297 -1.93 0.34 -11.56
C ALA A 297 -0.96 1.50 -11.28
N ALA A 298 -1.11 2.63 -11.98
CA ALA A 298 -0.28 3.82 -11.83
C ALA A 298 -0.44 4.50 -10.46
N ASP A 299 -1.62 4.38 -9.86
CA ASP A 299 -1.94 4.85 -8.51
C ASP A 299 -1.55 3.85 -7.42
N GLY A 300 -1.06 2.66 -7.80
CA GLY A 300 -0.75 1.58 -6.85
C GLY A 300 -1.98 0.95 -6.18
N LYS A 301 -3.18 1.17 -6.72
CA LYS A 301 -4.46 0.64 -6.23
C LYS A 301 -4.66 -0.80 -6.72
N TRP A 302 -3.76 -1.69 -6.31
CA TRP A 302 -3.72 -3.08 -6.77
C TRP A 302 -4.97 -3.89 -6.39
N ASP A 303 -5.58 -3.59 -5.25
CA ASP A 303 -6.82 -4.24 -4.81
C ASP A 303 -8.02 -3.82 -5.66
N ASP A 304 -8.13 -2.52 -5.95
CA ASP A 304 -9.17 -1.98 -6.83
C ASP A 304 -8.98 -2.52 -8.25
N LEU A 305 -7.73 -2.61 -8.73
CA LEU A 305 -7.41 -3.21 -10.02
C LEU A 305 -7.83 -4.68 -10.06
N GLN A 306 -7.49 -5.46 -9.04
CA GLN A 306 -7.87 -6.88 -8.97
C GLN A 306 -9.38 -7.05 -8.91
N THR A 307 -10.08 -6.20 -8.15
CA THR A 307 -11.55 -6.21 -8.06
C THR A 307 -12.19 -5.86 -9.39
N TYR A 308 -11.64 -4.85 -10.07
CA TYR A 308 -12.07 -4.45 -11.41
C TYR A 308 -11.88 -5.60 -12.40
N GLN A 309 -10.71 -6.25 -12.42
CA GLN A 309 -10.39 -7.41 -13.26
C GLN A 309 -11.25 -8.63 -12.95
N ASP A 310 -11.58 -8.90 -11.68
CA ASP A 310 -12.49 -10.00 -11.31
C ASP A 310 -13.90 -9.82 -11.89
N ALA A 311 -14.30 -8.58 -12.21
CA ALA A 311 -15.55 -8.25 -12.92
C ALA A 311 -15.41 -8.29 -14.46
N LEU A 312 -14.20 -8.49 -15.00
CA LEU A 312 -13.93 -8.63 -16.42
C LEU A 312 -13.80 -10.10 -16.84
N ASN A 313 -13.92 -10.33 -18.14
CA ASN A 313 -13.63 -11.58 -18.84
C ASN A 313 -12.69 -11.28 -20.01
N ALA A 314 -11.40 -11.57 -19.83
CA ALA A 314 -10.33 -11.26 -20.77
C ALA A 314 -10.24 -9.75 -21.13
N GLY A 315 -10.48 -8.88 -20.14
CA GLY A 315 -10.45 -7.42 -20.30
C GLY A 315 -11.78 -6.79 -20.75
N LYS A 316 -12.84 -7.60 -20.91
CA LYS A 316 -14.20 -7.16 -21.30
C LYS A 316 -15.15 -7.23 -20.11
N PRO A 317 -16.14 -6.32 -19.96
CA PRO A 317 -17.17 -6.49 -18.94
C PRO A 317 -17.86 -7.86 -19.06
N LYS A 318 -18.06 -8.54 -17.93
CA LYS A 318 -18.84 -9.80 -17.86
C LYS A 318 -20.32 -9.60 -18.18
#